data_AF-A0A0J1GW34-F1
#
_entry.id   AF-A0A0J1GW34-F1
#
_cell.length_a   1.000
_cell.length_b   1.000
_cell.length_c   1.000
_cell.angle_alpha   90.00
_cell.angle_beta   90.00
_cell.angle_gamma   90.00
#
_symmetry.space_group_name_H-M   'P 1'
#
loop_
_entity.id
_entity.type
_entity.pdbx_description
1 polymer ?
#
loop_
_entity_poly.entity_id
_entity_poly.type
_entity_poly.pdbx_seq_one_letter_code
_entity_poly.pdbx_strand_id
1 'polypeptide(L)'
;MTALVRKDFVLMEELNKTVVQSLVSSFALDFLLFEDKKGGDVATIHNVREYHNGDSSIHISDKIKLEYENRGDYKPVKRDSNGEVVKDKNGNPVKVDLYHTHQNYIEQGRADKKLHQEGKLHDVYRGKTMAQNENRQTDHIISSHEVHNDPGRVLAGLTGSDIANQNTNFQSTHSYINNLKSAHSMDKFLNEIVPKTIEAKKISIQNNQHKLTSMPNKTKEEQHKKRQLEDE
;
A
#
# COMPACT_ATOMS: atom_id res chain seq x y z
N MET A 1 27.33 24.34 -61.26
CA MET A 1 27.44 23.08 -60.50
C MET A 1 26.05 22.68 -60.06
N THR A 2 25.58 21.59 -60.64
CA THR A 2 24.18 21.19 -60.79
C THR A 2 23.69 20.45 -59.56
N ALA A 3 22.67 20.98 -58.90
CA ALA A 3 21.92 20.28 -57.86
C ALA A 3 20.93 19.30 -58.54
N LEU A 4 21.38 18.08 -58.84
CA LEU A 4 20.56 17.09 -59.56
C LEU A 4 20.74 15.67 -58.99
N VAL A 5 20.84 15.54 -57.67
CA VAL A 5 21.02 14.24 -56.99
C VAL A 5 20.13 14.10 -55.73
N ARG A 6 18.90 14.64 -55.74
CA ARG A 6 18.04 14.57 -54.52
C ARG A 6 16.53 14.50 -54.74
N LYS A 7 16.07 13.94 -55.88
CA LYS A 7 14.64 13.69 -56.14
C LYS A 7 14.30 12.20 -56.34
N ASP A 8 15.18 11.44 -56.99
CA ASP A 8 14.91 10.03 -57.31
C ASP A 8 14.87 9.13 -56.07
N PHE A 9 15.71 9.42 -55.06
CA PHE A 9 15.70 8.71 -53.78
C PHE A 9 14.39 8.90 -53.01
N VAL A 10 13.78 10.08 -53.11
CA VAL A 10 12.51 10.43 -52.43
C VAL A 10 11.34 9.72 -53.10
N LEU A 11 11.34 9.62 -54.45
CA LEU A 11 10.28 8.96 -55.18
C LEU A 11 10.25 7.45 -54.91
N MET A 12 11.40 6.78 -54.91
CA MET A 12 11.46 5.34 -54.65
C MET A 12 11.02 4.99 -53.22
N GLU A 13 11.38 5.83 -52.24
CA GLU A 13 10.95 5.66 -50.84
C GLU A 13 9.43 5.84 -50.68
N GLU A 14 8.85 6.88 -51.30
CA GLU A 14 7.40 7.11 -51.30
C GLU A 14 6.63 6.00 -52.04
N LEU A 15 7.18 5.49 -53.14
CA LEU A 15 6.56 4.41 -53.91
C LEU A 15 6.57 3.09 -53.13
N ASN A 16 7.69 2.78 -52.45
CA ASN A 16 7.79 1.63 -51.55
C ASN A 16 6.78 1.75 -50.41
N LYS A 17 6.73 2.90 -49.73
CA LYS A 17 5.77 3.17 -48.65
C LYS A 17 4.33 2.99 -49.11
N THR A 18 3.98 3.52 -50.28
CA THR A 18 2.64 3.41 -50.86
C THR A 18 2.27 1.96 -51.19
N VAL A 19 3.19 1.22 -51.81
CA VAL A 19 2.96 -0.19 -52.17
C VAL A 19 2.83 -1.05 -50.91
N VAL A 20 3.73 -0.92 -49.95
CA VAL A 20 3.67 -1.64 -48.66
C VAL A 20 2.37 -1.32 -47.92
N GLN A 21 1.99 -0.04 -47.82
CA GLN A 21 0.76 0.35 -47.14
C GLN A 21 -0.50 -0.12 -47.87
N SER A 22 -0.49 -0.16 -49.21
CA SER A 22 -1.60 -0.70 -50.01
C SER A 22 -1.77 -2.20 -49.82
N LEU A 23 -0.68 -2.96 -49.79
CA LEU A 23 -0.70 -4.41 -49.57
C LEU A 23 -1.13 -4.74 -48.14
N VAL A 24 -0.55 -4.05 -47.16
CA VAL A 24 -0.91 -4.25 -45.76
C VAL A 24 -2.37 -3.95 -45.50
N SER A 25 -2.88 -2.83 -46.02
CA SER A 25 -4.28 -2.44 -45.86
C SER A 25 -5.25 -3.35 -46.61
N SER A 26 -4.94 -3.73 -47.86
CA SER A 26 -5.82 -4.54 -48.71
C SER A 26 -5.96 -5.99 -48.23
N PHE A 27 -4.91 -6.54 -47.63
CA PHE A 27 -4.89 -7.92 -47.13
C PHE A 27 -5.05 -8.03 -45.61
N ALA A 28 -5.34 -6.91 -44.93
CA ALA A 28 -5.40 -6.86 -43.46
C ALA A 28 -4.17 -7.52 -42.80
N LEU A 29 -2.99 -7.20 -43.33
CA LEU A 29 -1.69 -7.66 -42.78
C LEU A 29 -1.11 -6.62 -41.80
N ASP A 30 -1.97 -5.84 -41.17
CA ASP A 30 -1.64 -4.82 -40.19
C ASP A 30 -0.86 -5.40 -39.00
N PHE A 31 -1.11 -6.67 -38.64
CA PHE A 31 -0.32 -7.41 -37.64
C PHE A 31 1.18 -7.57 -38.00
N LEU A 32 1.58 -7.43 -39.27
CA LEU A 32 3.00 -7.43 -39.66
C LEU A 32 3.67 -6.08 -39.40
N LEU A 33 2.88 -5.00 -39.32
CA LEU A 33 3.38 -3.65 -39.04
C LEU A 33 3.25 -3.27 -37.55
N PHE A 34 2.35 -3.93 -36.82
CA PHE A 34 2.12 -3.67 -35.40
C PHE A 34 2.36 -4.94 -34.59
N GLU A 35 3.28 -4.86 -33.62
CA GLU A 35 3.39 -5.90 -32.60
C GLU A 35 2.15 -5.85 -31.70
N ASP A 36 1.42 -6.96 -31.60
CA ASP A 36 0.31 -7.08 -30.65
C ASP A 36 0.88 -6.99 -29.23
N LYS A 37 0.43 -5.97 -28.50
CA LYS A 37 0.92 -5.69 -27.17
C LYS A 37 0.00 -6.36 -26.16
N LYS A 38 0.55 -7.19 -25.28
CA LYS A 38 -0.23 -7.80 -24.19
C LYS A 38 -0.83 -6.69 -23.31
N GLY A 39 -2.16 -6.67 -23.21
CA GLY A 39 -2.91 -5.60 -22.53
C GLY A 39 -3.47 -4.51 -23.47
N GLY A 40 -3.10 -4.54 -24.75
CA GLY A 40 -3.52 -3.58 -25.77
C GLY A 40 -2.90 -2.19 -25.60
N ASP A 41 -3.32 -1.26 -26.44
CA ASP A 41 -2.88 0.15 -26.39
C ASP A 41 -3.63 0.99 -25.34
N VAL A 42 -4.45 0.36 -24.50
CA VAL A 42 -5.25 1.03 -23.47
C VAL A 42 -4.66 0.78 -22.09
N ALA A 43 -4.52 1.86 -21.33
CA ALA A 43 -4.17 1.77 -19.92
C ALA A 43 -5.41 1.48 -19.08
N THR A 44 -5.48 0.27 -18.54
CA THR A 44 -6.53 -0.12 -17.60
C THR A 44 -5.95 -0.29 -16.20
N ILE A 45 -6.79 -0.13 -15.17
CA ILE A 45 -6.41 -0.38 -13.77
C ILE A 45 -5.82 -1.79 -13.60
N HIS A 46 -6.38 -2.78 -14.31
CA HIS A 46 -5.89 -4.15 -14.28
C HIS A 46 -4.47 -4.25 -14.85
N ASN A 47 -4.25 -3.75 -16.08
CA ASN A 47 -2.94 -3.80 -16.73
C ASN A 47 -1.85 -3.12 -15.91
N VAL A 48 -2.14 -1.95 -15.32
CA VAL A 48 -1.15 -1.23 -14.49
C VAL A 48 -0.82 -1.98 -13.21
N ARG A 49 -1.80 -2.62 -12.57
CA ARG A 49 -1.55 -3.41 -11.35
C ARG A 49 -0.75 -4.68 -11.65
N GLU A 50 -1.11 -5.42 -12.70
CA GLU A 50 -0.39 -6.65 -13.07
C GLU A 50 1.07 -6.38 -13.45
N TYR A 51 1.34 -5.31 -14.20
CA TYR A 51 2.72 -4.89 -14.49
C TYR A 51 3.51 -4.59 -13.21
N HIS A 52 2.92 -3.83 -12.28
CA HIS A 52 3.55 -3.49 -11.01
C HIS A 52 3.69 -4.69 -10.06
N ASN A 53 2.84 -5.71 -10.20
CA ASN A 53 2.93 -6.98 -9.49
C ASN A 53 4.00 -7.91 -10.08
N GLY A 54 4.64 -7.53 -11.19
CA GLY A 54 5.80 -8.21 -11.77
C GLY A 54 5.59 -8.75 -13.18
N ASP A 55 4.40 -8.62 -13.78
CA ASP A 55 4.17 -9.03 -15.16
C ASP A 55 4.65 -7.96 -16.15
N SER A 56 5.97 -7.91 -16.36
CA SER A 56 6.62 -6.98 -17.30
C SER A 56 6.25 -7.23 -18.77
N SER A 57 5.54 -8.31 -19.09
CA SER A 57 5.06 -8.56 -20.46
C SER A 57 3.86 -7.69 -20.83
N ILE A 58 3.16 -7.10 -19.84
CA ILE A 58 2.04 -6.19 -20.08
C ILE A 58 2.56 -4.83 -20.52
N HIS A 59 1.99 -4.30 -21.59
CA HIS A 59 2.37 -3.00 -22.11
C HIS A 59 1.80 -1.86 -21.28
N ILE A 60 2.68 -0.92 -20.90
CA ILE A 60 2.32 0.35 -20.28
C ILE A 60 3.13 1.47 -20.94
N SER A 61 2.44 2.56 -21.29
CA SER A 61 3.09 3.75 -21.85
C SER A 61 4.08 4.38 -20.86
N ASP A 62 5.16 4.96 -21.37
CA ASP A 62 6.19 5.58 -20.53
C ASP A 62 5.65 6.76 -19.72
N LYS A 63 4.62 7.44 -20.23
CA LYS A 63 3.90 8.48 -19.49
C LYS A 63 3.34 7.96 -18.17
N ILE A 64 2.69 6.80 -18.16
CA ILE A 64 2.06 6.22 -16.95
C ILE A 64 3.12 5.76 -15.96
N LYS A 65 4.21 5.16 -16.46
CA LYS A 65 5.36 4.79 -15.61
C LYS A 65 5.91 6.04 -14.90
N LEU A 66 6.08 7.12 -15.66
CA LEU A 66 6.57 8.39 -15.13
C LEU A 66 5.59 9.03 -14.13
N GLU A 67 4.28 8.97 -14.37
CA GLU A 67 3.26 9.44 -13.43
C GLU A 67 3.31 8.66 -12.10
N TYR A 68 3.49 7.33 -12.16
CA TYR A 68 3.64 6.51 -10.97
C TYR A 68 4.94 6.78 -10.20
N GLU A 69 6.06 6.93 -10.90
CA GLU A 69 7.34 7.30 -10.30
C GLU A 69 7.26 8.68 -9.62
N ASN A 70 6.54 9.62 -10.22
CA ASN A 70 6.35 10.98 -9.69
C ASN A 70 5.14 11.12 -8.75
N ARG A 71 4.55 10.02 -8.27
CA ARG A 71 3.40 10.05 -7.35
C ARG A 71 3.67 10.72 -6.00
N GLY A 72 4.95 10.99 -5.70
CA GLY A 72 5.40 11.62 -4.47
C GLY A 72 5.59 10.65 -3.30
N ASP A 73 6.24 11.16 -2.25
CA ASP A 73 6.48 10.42 -1.03
C ASP A 73 5.20 10.18 -0.23
N TYR A 74 5.09 9.00 0.39
CA TYR A 74 3.97 8.66 1.27
C TYR A 74 3.84 9.61 2.47
N LYS A 75 4.98 10.00 3.05
CA LYS A 75 5.08 11.00 4.12
C LYS A 75 6.07 12.08 3.69
N PRO A 76 5.61 13.08 2.92
CA PRO A 76 6.49 14.10 2.36
C PRO A 76 7.08 14.97 3.47
N VAL A 77 8.24 15.56 3.19
CA VAL A 77 8.85 16.54 4.10
C VAL A 77 8.00 17.80 4.18
N LYS A 78 7.84 18.32 5.40
CA LYS A 78 7.13 19.56 5.67
C LYS A 78 7.97 20.73 5.16
N ARG A 79 7.34 21.61 4.40
CA ARG A 79 7.93 22.87 3.93
C ARG A 79 7.19 24.05 4.56
N ASP A 80 7.91 25.13 4.80
CA ASP A 80 7.33 26.40 5.24
C ASP A 80 6.77 27.21 4.07
N SER A 81 6.25 28.40 4.34
CA SER A 81 5.70 29.31 3.31
C SER A 81 6.72 29.75 2.26
N ASN A 82 8.03 29.66 2.56
CA ASN A 82 9.12 30.01 1.66
C ASN A 82 9.66 28.80 0.89
N GLY A 83 9.12 27.60 1.14
CA GLY A 83 9.52 26.35 0.50
C GLY A 83 10.72 25.66 1.17
N GLU A 84 11.23 26.19 2.29
CA GLU A 84 12.34 25.59 3.03
C GLU A 84 11.87 24.38 3.86
N VAL A 85 12.75 23.40 4.05
CA VAL A 85 12.43 22.19 4.81
C VAL A 85 12.38 22.52 6.30
N VAL A 86 11.22 22.27 6.92
CA VAL A 86 11.03 22.42 8.36
C VAL A 86 11.79 21.30 9.07
N LYS A 87 12.69 21.70 9.98
CA LYS A 87 13.49 20.77 10.78
C LYS A 87 13.00 20.72 12.23
N ASP A 88 13.17 19.57 12.87
CA ASP A 88 12.92 19.39 14.30
C ASP A 88 14.06 20.00 15.15
N LYS A 89 13.92 19.90 16.48
CA LYS A 89 14.93 20.40 17.45
C LYS A 89 16.31 19.76 17.28
N ASN A 90 16.38 18.60 16.61
CA ASN A 90 17.60 17.82 16.38
C ASN A 90 18.15 18.04 14.96
N GLY A 91 17.51 18.89 14.14
CA GLY A 91 17.92 19.18 12.77
C GLY A 91 17.38 18.21 11.70
N ASN A 92 16.52 17.26 12.05
CA ASN A 92 15.94 16.31 11.09
C ASN A 92 14.72 16.89 10.36
N PRO A 93 14.51 16.60 9.06
CA PRO A 93 13.30 17.00 8.34
C PRO A 93 12.04 16.44 9.00
N VAL A 94 11.08 17.33 9.29
CA VAL A 94 9.76 16.94 9.78
C VAL A 94 8.95 16.36 8.62
N LYS A 95 8.32 15.20 8.81
CA LYS A 95 7.44 14.58 7.81
C LYS A 95 5.97 14.92 8.10
N VAL A 96 5.18 15.08 7.04
CA VAL A 96 3.73 15.31 7.12
C VAL A 96 3.00 13.98 7.01
N ASP A 97 2.07 13.73 7.93
CA ASP A 97 1.20 12.57 7.89
C ASP A 97 -0.16 12.91 7.27
N LEU A 98 -0.20 13.01 5.95
CA LEU A 98 -1.39 13.41 5.19
C LEU A 98 -2.61 12.52 5.47
N TYR A 99 -2.37 11.26 5.85
CA TYR A 99 -3.41 10.27 6.05
C TYR A 99 -4.07 10.42 7.42
N HIS A 100 -3.28 10.59 8.47
CA HIS A 100 -3.80 10.69 9.85
C HIS A 100 -4.20 12.12 10.23
N THR A 101 -3.78 13.14 9.48
CA THR A 101 -4.29 14.52 9.64
C THR A 101 -5.54 14.80 8.82
N HIS A 102 -6.03 13.84 8.02
CA HIS A 102 -7.24 14.01 7.22
C HIS A 102 -8.47 14.18 8.13
N GLN A 103 -9.37 15.09 7.75
CA GLN A 103 -10.54 15.44 8.55
C GLN A 103 -11.40 14.20 8.87
N ASN A 104 -11.68 13.37 7.87
CA ASN A 104 -12.52 12.18 8.07
C ASN A 104 -11.90 11.16 9.03
N TYR A 105 -10.57 10.98 9.02
CA TYR A 105 -9.89 10.10 9.97
C TYR A 105 -10.05 10.60 11.42
N ILE A 106 -9.91 11.92 11.61
CA ILE A 106 -10.08 12.56 12.92
C ILE A 106 -11.53 12.44 13.40
N GLU A 107 -12.50 12.65 12.52
CA GLU A 107 -13.93 12.55 12.82
C GLU A 107 -14.34 11.11 13.18
N GLN A 108 -13.93 10.12 12.37
CA GLN A 108 -14.16 8.71 12.67
C GLN A 108 -13.54 8.32 14.02
N GLY A 109 -12.28 8.71 14.26
CA GLY A 109 -11.60 8.42 15.52
C GLY A 109 -12.30 9.04 16.74
N ARG A 110 -12.90 10.23 16.59
CA ARG A 110 -13.72 10.87 17.64
C ARG A 110 -15.03 10.11 17.88
N ALA A 111 -15.72 9.71 16.81
CA ALA A 111 -16.96 8.94 16.88
C ALA A 111 -16.74 7.59 17.57
N ASP A 112 -15.71 6.86 17.16
CA ASP A 112 -15.35 5.56 17.73
C ASP A 112 -14.93 5.69 19.20
N LYS A 113 -14.19 6.74 19.56
CA LYS A 113 -13.83 7.02 20.95
C LYS A 113 -15.06 7.21 21.83
N LYS A 114 -16.10 7.90 21.33
CA LYS A 114 -17.36 8.07 22.05
C LYS A 114 -18.07 6.71 22.26
N LEU A 115 -18.19 5.91 21.19
CA LEU A 115 -18.77 4.56 21.28
C LEU A 115 -18.01 3.64 22.24
N HIS A 116 -16.68 3.77 22.28
CA HIS A 116 -15.82 2.99 23.18
C HIS A 116 -16.05 3.37 24.64
N GLN A 117 -16.14 4.67 24.94
CA GLN A 117 -16.46 5.18 26.28
C GLN A 117 -17.84 4.71 26.74
N GLU A 118 -18.81 4.65 25.83
CA GLU A 118 -20.16 4.12 26.09
C GLU A 118 -20.22 2.59 26.20
N GLY A 119 -19.12 1.87 25.94
CA GLY A 119 -19.10 0.40 25.96
C GLY A 119 -19.88 -0.24 24.81
N LYS A 120 -20.06 0.48 23.69
CA LYS A 120 -20.82 0.05 22.51
C LYS A 120 -19.96 -0.22 21.28
N LEU A 121 -18.68 0.15 21.31
CA LEU A 121 -17.80 -0.03 20.17
C LEU A 121 -17.53 -1.52 19.92
N HIS A 122 -18.05 -2.04 18.81
CA HIS A 122 -17.83 -3.41 18.38
C HIS A 122 -16.55 -3.51 17.53
N ASP A 123 -15.64 -4.40 17.93
CA ASP A 123 -14.42 -4.70 17.18
C ASP A 123 -14.68 -5.88 16.24
N VAL A 124 -14.85 -5.57 14.95
CA VAL A 124 -15.22 -6.55 13.93
C VAL A 124 -14.14 -7.63 13.76
N TYR A 125 -12.86 -7.29 13.88
CA TYR A 125 -11.78 -8.26 13.72
C TYR A 125 -11.75 -9.31 14.85
N ARG A 126 -12.19 -8.93 16.05
CA ARG A 126 -12.25 -9.84 17.20
C ARG A 126 -13.65 -10.42 17.45
N GLY A 127 -14.67 -9.94 16.75
CA GLY A 127 -16.06 -10.34 16.94
C GLY A 127 -16.61 -10.03 18.35
N LYS A 128 -16.09 -9.01 19.03
CA LYS A 128 -16.52 -8.66 20.39
C LYS A 128 -16.54 -7.15 20.63
N THR A 129 -17.36 -6.73 21.59
CA THR A 129 -17.37 -5.32 22.06
C THR A 129 -16.10 -5.02 22.85
N MET A 130 -15.50 -3.86 22.59
CA MET A 130 -14.28 -3.42 23.27
C MET A 130 -14.57 -3.05 24.73
N ALA A 131 -13.75 -3.55 25.65
CA ALA A 131 -13.82 -3.13 27.05
C ALA A 131 -13.19 -1.75 27.23
N GLN A 132 -13.62 -0.99 28.25
CA GLN A 132 -13.17 0.39 28.46
C GLN A 132 -11.66 0.54 28.69
N ASN A 133 -11.00 -0.50 29.24
CA ASN A 133 -9.56 -0.52 29.49
C ASN A 133 -8.73 -0.98 28.29
N GLU A 134 -9.36 -1.41 27.19
CA GLU A 134 -8.64 -1.82 25.98
C GLU A 134 -8.14 -0.60 25.19
N ASN A 135 -6.95 -0.72 24.59
CA ASN A 135 -6.39 0.36 23.78
C ASN A 135 -6.97 0.31 22.36
N ARG A 136 -7.92 1.19 22.06
CA ARG A 136 -8.54 1.35 20.74
C ARG A 136 -7.66 2.13 19.76
N GLN A 137 -7.58 1.66 18.53
CA GLN A 137 -7.03 2.40 17.38
C GLN A 137 -7.96 2.27 16.17
N THR A 138 -7.95 3.27 15.29
CA THR A 138 -8.67 3.24 14.00
C THR A 138 -7.71 2.70 12.95
N ASP A 139 -7.99 1.51 12.41
CA ASP A 139 -7.23 0.86 11.34
C ASP A 139 -7.77 1.28 9.97
N HIS A 140 -6.88 1.34 9.00
CA HIS A 140 -7.22 1.38 7.59
C HIS A 140 -7.24 -0.05 7.05
N ILE A 141 -8.41 -0.59 6.68
CA ILE A 141 -8.56 -2.00 6.24
C ILE A 141 -7.55 -2.31 5.12
N ILE A 142 -7.54 -1.48 4.08
CA ILE A 142 -6.44 -1.35 3.11
C ILE A 142 -5.50 -0.29 3.65
N SER A 143 -4.26 -0.65 3.95
CA SER A 143 -3.33 0.28 4.59
C SER A 143 -3.14 1.54 3.75
N SER A 144 -3.01 2.69 4.41
CA SER A 144 -2.74 3.96 3.72
C SER A 144 -1.46 3.93 2.87
N HIS A 145 -0.47 3.10 3.26
CA HIS A 145 0.74 2.87 2.46
C HIS A 145 0.46 2.10 1.17
N GLU A 146 -0.42 1.11 1.22
CA GLU A 146 -0.87 0.35 0.06
C GLU A 146 -1.66 1.24 -0.90
N VAL A 147 -2.64 2.02 -0.39
CA VAL A 147 -3.40 2.98 -1.20
C VAL A 147 -2.49 4.03 -1.85
N HIS A 148 -1.48 4.53 -1.11
CA HIS A 148 -0.52 5.49 -1.66
C HIS A 148 0.22 4.93 -2.88
N ASN A 149 0.62 3.66 -2.80
CA ASN A 149 1.41 2.97 -3.80
C ASN A 149 0.57 2.18 -4.81
N ASP A 150 -0.76 2.33 -4.82
CA ASP A 150 -1.58 1.68 -5.84
C ASP A 150 -1.40 2.37 -7.20
N PRO A 151 -0.87 1.69 -8.24
CA PRO A 151 -0.75 2.27 -9.58
C PRO A 151 -2.11 2.54 -10.22
N GLY A 152 -3.16 1.78 -9.85
CA GLY A 152 -4.52 2.01 -10.31
C GLY A 152 -5.06 3.38 -9.87
N ARG A 153 -4.75 3.77 -8.64
CA ARG A 153 -5.06 5.11 -8.12
C ARG A 153 -4.37 6.20 -8.94
N VAL A 154 -3.07 6.04 -9.19
CA VAL A 154 -2.28 7.04 -9.93
C VAL A 154 -2.83 7.21 -11.34
N LEU A 155 -3.10 6.09 -12.03
CA LEU A 155 -3.72 6.10 -13.36
C LEU A 155 -5.06 6.85 -13.36
N ALA A 156 -5.87 6.68 -12.32
CA ALA A 156 -7.15 7.36 -12.17
C ALA A 156 -7.02 8.83 -11.72
N GLY A 157 -5.81 9.32 -11.43
CA GLY A 157 -5.58 10.68 -10.95
C GLY A 157 -6.16 10.97 -9.56
N LEU A 158 -6.41 9.93 -8.77
CA LEU A 158 -7.08 10.07 -7.47
C LEU A 158 -6.08 10.34 -6.34
N THR A 159 -6.44 11.18 -5.36
CA THR A 159 -5.59 11.48 -4.21
C THR A 159 -5.55 10.30 -3.22
N GLY A 160 -4.34 9.88 -2.82
CA GLY A 160 -4.15 8.74 -1.90
C GLY A 160 -4.80 8.95 -0.53
N SER A 161 -4.64 10.14 0.06
CA SER A 161 -5.24 10.46 1.36
C SER A 161 -6.76 10.40 1.34
N ASP A 162 -7.39 10.80 0.23
CA ASP A 162 -8.84 10.89 0.14
C ASP A 162 -9.46 9.49 0.01
N ILE A 163 -8.84 8.61 -0.79
CA ILE A 163 -9.28 7.22 -0.93
C ILE A 163 -9.04 6.44 0.37
N ALA A 164 -7.84 6.56 0.95
CA ALA A 164 -7.50 5.83 2.15
C ALA A 164 -8.42 6.21 3.31
N ASN A 165 -8.87 7.46 3.37
CA ASN A 165 -9.72 7.96 4.43
C ASN A 165 -11.21 7.95 4.09
N GLN A 166 -11.68 7.03 3.25
CA GLN A 166 -13.11 6.76 3.12
C GLN A 166 -13.63 5.95 4.32
N ASN A 167 -14.88 6.18 4.72
CA ASN A 167 -15.50 5.46 5.86
C ASN A 167 -15.50 3.94 5.66
N THR A 168 -15.62 3.49 4.41
CA THR A 168 -15.57 2.08 4.03
C THR A 168 -14.21 1.43 4.26
N ASN A 169 -13.14 2.23 4.43
CA ASN A 169 -11.80 1.75 4.70
C ASN A 169 -11.41 1.83 6.18
N PHE A 170 -12.30 2.27 7.07
CA PHE A 170 -12.00 2.37 8.50
C PHE A 170 -12.58 1.22 9.30
N GLN A 171 -11.80 0.72 10.24
CA GLN A 171 -12.29 -0.19 11.28
C GLN A 171 -11.57 0.09 12.59
N SER A 172 -12.30 0.39 13.66
CA SER A 172 -11.68 0.44 14.99
C SER A 172 -11.39 -0.97 15.50
N THR A 173 -10.20 -1.17 16.04
CA THR A 173 -9.75 -2.44 16.61
C THR A 173 -8.79 -2.24 17.78
N HIS A 174 -8.38 -3.34 18.42
CA HIS A 174 -7.37 -3.33 19.46
C HIS A 174 -5.98 -2.96 18.91
N SER A 175 -5.26 -2.11 19.62
CA SER A 175 -3.96 -1.58 19.19
C SER A 175 -2.95 -2.66 18.83
N TYR A 176 -2.93 -3.78 19.58
CA TYR A 176 -2.07 -4.93 19.26
C TYR A 176 -2.31 -5.46 17.84
N ILE A 177 -3.57 -5.60 17.42
CA ILE A 177 -3.93 -6.11 16.08
C ILE A 177 -3.52 -5.11 15.02
N ASN A 178 -3.87 -3.83 15.21
CA ASN A 178 -3.51 -2.76 14.28
C ASN A 178 -1.99 -2.61 14.12
N ASN A 179 -1.24 -2.63 15.23
CA ASN A 179 0.22 -2.57 15.20
C ASN A 179 0.83 -3.81 14.54
N LEU A 180 0.25 -4.99 14.73
CA LEU A 180 0.70 -6.22 14.09
C LEU A 180 0.44 -6.19 12.58
N LYS A 181 -0.72 -5.65 12.16
CA LYS A 181 -1.05 -5.46 10.74
C LYS A 181 -0.12 -4.45 10.08
N SER A 182 0.20 -3.34 10.76
CA SER A 182 1.15 -2.34 10.27
C SER A 182 0.77 -1.88 8.85
N ALA A 183 1.75 -1.83 7.93
CA ALA A 183 1.55 -1.53 6.52
C ALA A 183 1.37 -2.78 5.63
N HIS A 184 1.09 -3.95 6.21
CA HIS A 184 0.85 -5.16 5.42
C HIS A 184 -0.53 -5.10 4.74
N SER A 185 -0.61 -5.69 3.54
CA SER A 185 -1.90 -5.98 2.92
C SER A 185 -2.67 -7.00 3.75
N MET A 186 -3.99 -7.04 3.59
CA MET A 186 -4.83 -7.99 4.33
C MET A 186 -4.45 -9.44 4.01
N ASP A 187 -4.13 -9.74 2.75
CA ASP A 187 -3.69 -11.08 2.35
C ASP A 187 -2.40 -11.49 3.05
N LYS A 188 -1.39 -10.60 3.08
CA LYS A 188 -0.14 -10.86 3.80
C LYS A 188 -0.38 -11.01 5.30
N PHE A 189 -1.21 -10.14 5.86
CA PHE A 189 -1.53 -10.15 7.28
C PHE A 189 -2.17 -11.48 7.70
N LEU A 190 -3.20 -11.94 6.97
CA LEU A 190 -3.94 -13.15 7.28
C LEU A 190 -3.16 -14.44 6.97
N ASN A 191 -2.44 -14.47 5.85
CA ASN A 191 -1.80 -15.70 5.38
C ASN A 191 -0.37 -15.89 5.93
N GLU A 192 0.33 -14.82 6.30
CA GLU A 192 1.72 -14.89 6.77
C GLU A 192 1.89 -14.42 8.21
N ILE A 193 1.45 -13.19 8.50
CA ILE A 193 1.80 -12.51 9.77
C ILE A 193 1.06 -13.13 10.95
N VAL A 194 -0.26 -13.32 10.82
CA VAL A 194 -1.10 -13.89 11.88
C VAL A 194 -0.67 -15.33 12.21
N PRO A 195 -0.54 -16.26 11.24
CA PRO A 195 -0.11 -17.64 11.53
C PRO A 195 1.26 -17.69 12.21
N LYS A 196 2.24 -16.94 11.68
CA LYS A 196 3.59 -16.87 12.27
C LYS A 196 3.57 -16.35 13.70
N THR A 197 2.75 -15.33 13.98
CA THR A 197 2.61 -14.76 15.32
C THR A 197 1.95 -15.73 16.28
N ILE A 198 0.93 -16.46 15.83
CA ILE A 198 0.26 -17.50 16.63
C ILE A 198 1.26 -18.61 16.99
N GLU A 199 2.03 -19.10 16.02
CA GLU A 199 3.03 -20.14 16.26
C GLU A 199 4.10 -19.69 17.26
N ALA A 200 4.67 -18.49 17.06
CA ALA A 200 5.65 -17.91 17.97
C ALA A 200 5.09 -17.78 19.41
N LYS A 201 3.84 -17.33 19.56
CA LYS A 201 3.18 -17.23 20.86
C LYS A 201 2.94 -18.60 21.49
N LYS A 202 2.52 -19.61 20.72
CA LYS A 202 2.35 -20.99 21.23
C LYS A 202 3.65 -21.53 21.80
N ILE A 203 4.77 -21.33 21.08
CA ILE A 203 6.10 -21.74 21.54
C ILE A 203 6.48 -20.98 22.83
N SER A 204 6.25 -19.67 22.87
CA SER A 204 6.52 -18.86 24.07
C SER A 204 5.72 -19.34 25.28
N ILE A 205 4.43 -19.65 25.10
CA ILE A 205 3.56 -20.18 26.15
C ILE A 205 4.09 -21.53 26.65
N GLN A 206 4.45 -22.45 25.74
CA GLN A 206 5.03 -23.76 26.12
C GLN A 206 6.34 -23.60 26.91
N ASN A 207 7.21 -22.69 26.49
CA ASN A 207 8.45 -22.40 27.19
C ASN A 207 8.20 -21.79 28.58
N ASN A 208 7.24 -20.86 28.69
CA ASN A 208 6.85 -20.26 29.96
C ASN A 208 6.24 -21.30 30.90
N GLN A 209 5.39 -22.20 30.40
CA GLN A 209 4.86 -23.32 31.16
C GLN A 209 5.96 -24.25 31.67
N HIS A 210 6.92 -24.62 30.82
CA HIS A 210 8.05 -25.45 31.22
C HIS A 210 8.88 -24.75 32.33
N LYS A 211 9.20 -23.47 32.15
CA LYS A 211 9.88 -22.66 33.17
C LYS A 211 9.09 -22.67 34.48
N LEU A 212 7.78 -22.44 34.42
CA LEU A 212 6.89 -22.43 35.58
C LEU A 212 6.94 -23.72 36.41
N THR A 213 7.02 -24.87 35.73
CA THR A 213 7.12 -26.19 36.36
C THR A 213 8.50 -26.45 36.97
N SER A 214 9.55 -25.93 36.34
CA SER A 214 10.95 -26.10 36.79
C SER A 214 11.39 -25.10 37.86
N MET A 215 10.65 -24.00 38.06
CA MET A 215 11.03 -22.94 39.00
C MET A 215 10.91 -23.38 40.46
N PRO A 216 11.96 -23.18 41.28
CA PRO A 216 11.87 -23.36 42.73
C PRO A 216 10.86 -22.37 43.32
N ASN A 217 10.27 -22.72 44.46
CA ASN A 217 9.21 -21.94 45.10
C ASN A 217 9.44 -21.76 46.61
N LYS A 218 10.71 -21.84 47.04
CA LYS A 218 11.10 -21.93 48.46
C LYS A 218 11.29 -20.55 49.07
N THR A 219 11.71 -19.56 48.29
CA THR A 219 11.89 -18.18 48.77
C THR A 219 10.76 -17.26 48.32
N LYS A 220 10.56 -16.14 49.03
CA LYS A 220 9.57 -15.11 48.66
C LYS A 220 9.88 -14.47 47.31
N GLU A 221 11.17 -14.34 46.98
CA GLU A 221 11.63 -13.81 45.69
C GLU A 221 11.30 -14.76 44.54
N GLU A 222 11.53 -16.06 44.73
CA GLU A 222 11.15 -17.11 43.77
C GLU A 222 9.64 -17.15 43.53
N GLN A 223 8.85 -17.07 44.60
CA GLN A 223 7.38 -16.97 44.53
C GLN A 223 6.93 -15.74 43.74
N HIS A 224 7.60 -14.61 43.93
CA HIS A 224 7.27 -13.39 43.20
C HIS A 224 7.58 -13.51 41.71
N LYS A 225 8.77 -14.02 41.36
CA LYS A 225 9.16 -14.27 39.97
C LYS A 225 8.23 -15.27 39.29
N LYS A 226 7.79 -16.29 40.02
CA LYS A 226 6.81 -17.26 39.51
C LYS A 226 5.47 -16.59 39.22
N ARG A 227 4.93 -15.78 40.15
CA ARG A 227 3.69 -15.01 39.92
C ARG A 227 3.79 -14.06 38.72
N GLN A 228 4.91 -13.36 38.56
CA GLN A 228 5.13 -12.50 37.40
C GLN A 228 5.04 -13.28 36.08
N LEU A 229 5.56 -14.51 36.04
CA LEU A 229 5.50 -15.38 34.88
C LEU A 229 4.11 -16.02 34.67
N GLU A 230 3.29 -16.14 35.72
CA GLU A 230 1.88 -16.58 35.61
C GLU A 230 0.98 -15.50 35.00
N ASP A 231 1.33 -14.23 35.19
CA ASP A 231 0.59 -13.07 34.69
C ASP A 231 0.99 -12.66 33.25
N GLU A 232 2.01 -13.29 32.66
CA GLU A 232 2.62 -12.97 31.35
C GLU A 232 2.07 -13.81 30.18
#